data_AF-A0A1X0JGY2-F1
#
_entry.id   AF-A0A1X0JGY2-F1
#
_cell.length_a   1.000
_cell.length_b   1.000
_cell.length_c   1.000
_cell.angle_alpha   90.00
_cell.angle_beta   90.00
_cell.angle_gamma   90.00
#
_symmetry.space_group_name_H-M   'P 1'
#
loop_
_entity.id
_entity.type
_entity.pdbx_description
1 polymer ?
#
loop_
_entity_poly.entity_id
_entity_poly.type
_entity_poly.pdbx_seq_one_letter_code
_entity_poly.pdbx_strand_id
1 'polypeptide(L)'
;RHLPAARAGDSNDLFSALCHASTEDGQRFSDSDVINHMIFLMMAAHDTSTITTTAVTYYLAKHPEWQDRVRAESDVLGDRSPEIDDLEGLRSLDLVIKESMRLVAPVPLVMRKTVEDTAIDGHYIPSDTLVAITPAVNHFVREVWHNPDRFD
;
A
#
# COMPACT_ATOMS: atom_id res chain seq x y z
N ARG A 1 9.30 25.46 11.06
CA ARG A 1 10.32 25.26 12.12
C ARG A 1 11.28 24.11 11.80
N HIS A 2 10.83 23.00 11.20
CA HIS A 2 11.68 21.83 10.92
C HIS A 2 12.43 21.89 9.57
N LEU A 3 11.96 22.67 8.59
CA LEU A 3 12.56 22.77 7.25
C LEU A 3 14.03 23.26 7.25
N PRO A 4 14.42 24.35 7.95
CA PRO A 4 15.82 24.76 7.98
C PRO A 4 16.74 23.70 8.60
N ALA A 5 16.25 22.97 9.61
CA ALA A 5 17.00 21.90 10.25
C ALA A 5 17.14 20.68 9.35
N ALA A 6 16.09 20.29 8.62
CA ALA A 6 16.13 19.16 7.69
C ALA A 6 16.97 19.43 6.44
N ARG A 7 17.00 20.69 5.95
CA ARG A 7 17.91 21.10 4.86
C ARG A 7 19.38 21.12 5.30
N ALA A 8 19.65 21.38 6.59
CA ALA A 8 21.00 21.41 7.14
C ALA A 8 21.49 20.04 7.64
N GLY A 9 20.57 19.15 8.00
CA GLY A 9 20.86 17.77 8.42
C GLY A 9 21.00 16.83 7.22
N ASP A 10 21.34 15.58 7.51
CA ASP A 10 21.54 14.50 6.52
C ASP A 10 20.80 13.24 7.00
N SER A 11 19.53 13.40 7.40
CA SER A 11 18.73 12.28 7.88
C SER A 11 18.29 11.42 6.70
N ASN A 12 18.32 10.09 6.87
CA ASN A 12 17.89 9.17 5.82
C ASN A 12 16.36 8.95 5.85
N ASP A 13 15.61 10.04 5.66
CA ASP A 13 14.16 10.03 5.58
C ASP A 13 13.65 10.82 4.36
N LEU A 14 12.40 10.57 3.97
CA LEU A 14 11.81 11.19 2.79
C LEU A 14 11.70 12.72 2.91
N PHE A 15 11.56 13.27 4.12
CA PHE A 15 11.49 14.71 4.31
C PHE A 15 12.82 15.39 4.00
N SER A 16 13.93 14.79 4.46
CA SER A 16 15.28 15.21 4.10
C SER A 16 15.56 15.02 2.61
N ALA A 17 15.19 13.86 2.05
CA ALA A 17 15.35 13.60 0.62
C ALA A 17 14.65 14.65 -0.26
N LEU A 18 13.41 15.05 0.07
CA LEU A 18 12.70 16.13 -0.63
C LEU A 18 13.36 17.50 -0.43
N CYS A 19 13.95 17.75 0.74
CA CYS A 19 14.69 18.98 1.02
C CYS A 19 15.98 19.11 0.18
N HIS A 20 16.63 17.99 -0.15
CA HIS A 20 17.89 17.99 -0.91
C HIS A 20 17.73 17.66 -2.40
N ALA A 21 16.58 17.14 -2.81
CA ALA A 21 16.28 16.83 -4.20
C ALA A 21 16.53 18.04 -5.12
N SER A 22 17.26 17.80 -6.21
CA SER A 22 17.52 18.79 -7.24
C SER A 22 17.60 18.18 -8.63
N THR A 23 17.17 18.92 -9.65
CA THR A 23 17.39 18.55 -11.05
C THR A 23 18.82 18.85 -11.51
N GLU A 24 19.22 18.34 -12.67
CA GLU A 24 20.51 18.68 -13.30
C GLU A 24 20.65 20.19 -13.56
N ASP A 25 19.53 20.87 -13.86
CA ASP A 25 19.45 22.32 -14.04
C ASP A 25 19.47 23.10 -12.70
N GLY A 26 19.65 22.41 -11.57
CA GLY A 26 19.74 23.01 -10.23
C GLY A 26 18.39 23.43 -9.61
N GLN A 27 17.26 23.07 -10.21
CA GLN A 27 15.93 23.36 -9.64
C GLN A 27 15.72 22.53 -8.38
N ARG A 28 15.12 23.13 -7.34
CA ARG A 28 14.86 22.50 -6.05
C ARG A 28 13.40 22.72 -5.64
N PHE A 29 12.86 21.82 -4.85
CA PHE A 29 11.56 22.03 -4.23
C PHE A 29 11.59 23.25 -3.31
N SER A 30 10.58 24.11 -3.48
CA SER A 30 10.30 25.18 -2.52
C SER A 30 9.85 24.58 -1.19
N ASP A 31 9.92 25.36 -0.13
CA ASP A 31 9.41 24.93 1.19
C ASP A 31 7.92 24.54 1.13
N SER A 32 7.12 25.25 0.33
CA SER A 32 5.71 24.93 0.09
C SER A 32 5.55 23.58 -0.63
N ASP A 33 6.40 23.29 -1.63
CA ASP A 33 6.33 22.01 -2.33
C ASP A 33 6.65 20.85 -1.39
N VAL A 34 7.71 20.98 -0.56
CA VAL A 34 8.07 19.95 0.41
C VAL A 34 6.92 19.73 1.40
N ILE A 35 6.33 20.79 1.95
CA ILE A 35 5.20 20.68 2.87
C ILE A 35 4.01 19.97 2.21
N ASN A 36 3.67 20.35 0.97
CA ASN A 36 2.54 19.78 0.26
C ASN A 36 2.75 18.28 -0.03
N HIS A 37 3.96 17.88 -0.43
CA HIS A 37 4.29 16.46 -0.63
C HIS A 37 4.22 15.66 0.68
N MET A 38 4.69 16.24 1.79
CA MET A 38 4.59 15.59 3.11
C MET A 38 3.14 15.42 3.57
N ILE A 39 2.29 16.43 3.38
CA ILE A 39 0.86 16.36 3.70
C ILE A 39 0.18 15.28 2.85
N PHE A 40 0.46 15.26 1.54
CA PHE A 40 -0.08 14.26 0.64
C PHE A 40 0.31 12.84 1.05
N LEU A 41 1.59 12.61 1.35
CA LEU A 41 2.09 11.31 1.80
C LEU A 41 1.38 10.85 3.08
N MET A 42 1.29 11.72 4.08
CA MET A 42 0.65 11.38 5.37
C MET A 42 -0.81 11.01 5.18
N MET A 43 -1.55 11.74 4.33
CA MET A 43 -2.94 11.40 4.02
C MET A 43 -3.05 10.07 3.26
N ALA A 44 -2.20 9.84 2.25
CA ALA A 44 -2.25 8.62 1.43
C ALA A 44 -1.90 7.35 2.24
N ALA A 45 -0.91 7.45 3.14
CA ALA A 45 -0.43 6.31 3.92
C ALA A 45 -1.34 5.97 5.12
N HIS A 46 -2.09 6.93 5.64
CA HIS A 46 -2.91 6.75 6.85
C HIS A 46 -4.07 5.79 6.63
N ASP A 47 -4.96 6.10 5.69
CA ASP A 47 -6.21 5.36 5.54
C ASP A 47 -5.96 3.95 5.01
N THR A 48 -5.07 3.81 4.03
CA THR A 48 -4.71 2.51 3.43
C THR A 48 -4.12 1.55 4.46
N SER A 49 -3.18 2.01 5.28
CA SER A 49 -2.55 1.20 6.32
C SER A 49 -3.52 0.89 7.46
N THR A 50 -4.33 1.86 7.87
CA THR A 50 -5.33 1.68 8.94
C THR A 50 -6.38 0.65 8.54
N ILE A 51 -6.89 0.71 7.31
CA ILE A 51 -7.87 -0.27 6.79
C ILE A 51 -7.24 -1.66 6.75
N THR A 52 -6.01 -1.78 6.22
CA THR A 52 -5.30 -3.05 6.11
C THR A 52 -5.08 -3.70 7.47
N THR A 53 -4.51 -2.95 8.42
CA THR A 53 -4.22 -3.45 9.77
C THR A 53 -5.48 -3.79 10.56
N THR A 54 -6.56 -3.02 10.37
CA THR A 54 -7.87 -3.32 10.95
C THR A 54 -8.45 -4.63 10.39
N ALA A 55 -8.40 -4.81 9.07
CA ALA A 55 -8.86 -6.04 8.42
C ALA A 55 -8.07 -7.26 8.89
N VAL A 56 -6.74 -7.17 8.90
CA VAL A 56 -5.85 -8.23 9.40
C VAL A 56 -6.20 -8.61 10.83
N THR A 57 -6.32 -7.62 11.72
CA THR A 57 -6.66 -7.87 13.13
C THR A 57 -8.04 -8.53 13.25
N TYR A 58 -9.01 -8.07 12.49
CA TYR A 58 -10.37 -8.63 12.47
C TYR A 58 -10.37 -10.10 12.00
N TYR A 59 -9.72 -10.43 10.89
CA TYR A 59 -9.69 -11.80 10.38
C TYR A 59 -8.89 -12.74 11.28
N LEU A 60 -7.76 -12.30 11.85
CA LEU A 60 -7.04 -13.10 12.85
C LEU A 60 -7.91 -13.39 14.08
N ALA A 61 -8.69 -12.42 14.57
CA ALA A 61 -9.59 -12.63 15.69
C ALA A 61 -10.74 -13.61 15.35
N LYS A 62 -11.18 -13.64 14.09
CA LYS A 62 -12.24 -14.54 13.60
C LYS A 62 -11.73 -15.94 13.26
N HIS A 63 -10.43 -16.07 12.99
CA HIS A 63 -9.76 -17.30 12.55
C HIS A 63 -8.58 -17.66 13.48
N PRO A 64 -8.86 -18.21 14.68
CA PRO A 64 -7.82 -18.57 15.65
C PRO A 64 -6.77 -19.52 15.09
N GLU A 65 -7.13 -20.39 14.14
CA GLU A 65 -6.20 -21.29 13.47
C GLU A 65 -5.08 -20.54 12.73
N TRP A 66 -5.41 -19.41 12.10
CA TRP A 66 -4.45 -18.54 11.43
C TRP A 66 -3.71 -17.67 12.44
N GLN A 67 -4.37 -17.22 13.49
CA GLN A 67 -3.74 -16.49 14.59
C GLN A 67 -2.64 -17.31 15.27
N ASP A 68 -2.92 -18.56 15.61
CA ASP A 68 -1.96 -19.43 16.27
C ASP A 68 -0.80 -19.80 15.33
N ARG A 69 -1.08 -19.98 14.03
CA ARG A 69 -0.04 -20.20 13.02
C ARG A 69 0.90 -19.01 12.88
N VAL A 70 0.36 -17.80 12.76
CA VAL A 70 1.14 -16.56 12.66
C VAL A 70 1.92 -16.29 13.95
N ARG A 71 1.33 -16.60 15.11
CA ARG A 71 2.03 -16.51 16.40
C ARG A 71 3.22 -17.46 16.47
N ALA A 72 3.00 -18.74 16.16
CA ALA A 72 4.07 -19.74 16.15
C ALA A 72 5.20 -19.40 15.16
N GLU A 73 4.86 -18.84 13.99
CA GLU A 73 5.84 -18.35 13.02
C GLU A 73 6.64 -17.15 13.58
N SER A 74 5.97 -16.20 14.22
CA SER A 74 6.60 -15.03 14.85
C SER A 74 7.49 -15.42 16.04
N ASP A 75 7.08 -16.41 16.83
CA ASP A 75 7.82 -16.87 18.02
C ASP A 75 9.22 -17.43 17.68
N VAL A 76 9.45 -17.87 16.44
CA VAL A 76 10.77 -18.33 15.97
C VAL A 76 11.82 -17.21 15.99
N LEU A 77 11.40 -15.95 15.89
CA LEU A 77 12.29 -14.80 15.96
C LEU A 77 12.83 -14.55 17.39
N GLY A 78 12.18 -15.10 18.41
CA GLY A 78 12.51 -14.89 19.81
C GLY A 78 12.23 -13.46 20.30
N ASP A 79 12.88 -13.05 21.39
CA ASP A 79 12.61 -11.78 22.09
C ASP A 79 13.30 -10.55 21.47
N ARG A 80 14.05 -10.71 20.37
CA ARG A 80 14.72 -9.58 19.71
C ARG A 80 13.74 -8.83 18.81
N SER A 81 14.03 -7.56 18.54
CA SER A 81 13.31 -6.82 17.51
C SER A 81 13.52 -7.45 16.13
N PRO A 82 12.47 -7.62 15.31
CA PRO A 82 12.60 -8.06 13.93
C PRO A 82 13.42 -7.08 13.09
N GLU A 83 14.28 -7.61 12.24
CA GLU A 83 14.99 -6.89 11.18
C GLU A 83 14.26 -7.10 9.83
N ILE A 84 14.63 -6.33 8.80
CA ILE A 84 13.96 -6.40 7.49
C ILE A 84 14.06 -7.81 6.91
N ASP A 85 15.23 -8.45 7.01
CA ASP A 85 15.49 -9.78 6.45
C ASP A 85 14.63 -10.87 7.14
N ASP A 86 14.20 -10.66 8.38
CA ASP A 86 13.32 -11.61 9.08
C ASP A 86 11.92 -11.65 8.49
N LEU A 87 11.46 -10.52 7.94
CA LEU A 87 10.10 -10.37 7.42
C LEU A 87 9.87 -11.29 6.21
N GLU A 88 10.92 -11.62 5.45
CA GLU A 88 10.85 -12.58 4.35
C GLU A 88 10.49 -13.99 4.83
N GLY A 89 10.82 -14.32 6.09
CA GLY A 89 10.49 -15.60 6.73
C GLY A 89 9.05 -15.70 7.23
N LEU A 90 8.35 -14.58 7.39
CA LEU A 90 6.99 -14.51 7.96
C LEU A 90 5.89 -14.77 6.92
N ARG A 91 5.97 -15.93 6.26
CA ARG A 91 5.12 -16.28 5.13
C ARG A 91 3.64 -16.40 5.50
N SER A 92 3.31 -16.92 6.68
CA SER A 92 1.93 -17.05 7.13
C SER A 92 1.33 -15.68 7.43
N LEU A 93 2.11 -14.77 8.00
CA LEU A 93 1.69 -13.37 8.18
C LEU A 93 1.43 -12.68 6.84
N ASP A 94 2.33 -12.86 5.86
CA ASP A 94 2.17 -12.30 4.51
C ASP A 94 0.89 -12.81 3.83
N LEU A 95 0.59 -14.12 3.94
CA LEU A 95 -0.67 -14.69 3.43
C LEU A 95 -1.89 -14.06 4.10
N VAL A 96 -1.89 -13.91 5.43
CA VAL A 96 -2.99 -13.26 6.17
C VAL A 96 -3.18 -11.81 5.72
N ILE A 97 -2.10 -11.05 5.52
CA ILE A 97 -2.17 -9.66 5.04
C ILE A 97 -2.79 -9.61 3.64
N LYS A 98 -2.31 -10.45 2.72
CA LYS A 98 -2.82 -10.53 1.34
C LYS A 98 -4.29 -10.92 1.30
N GLU A 99 -4.69 -11.93 2.05
CA GLU A 99 -6.08 -12.41 2.05
C GLU A 99 -7.02 -11.41 2.72
N SER A 100 -6.55 -10.71 3.76
CA SER A 100 -7.29 -9.59 4.37
C SER A 100 -7.51 -8.46 3.37
N MET A 101 -6.50 -8.09 2.57
CA MET A 101 -6.64 -7.09 1.51
C MET A 101 -7.46 -7.58 0.32
N ARG A 102 -7.51 -8.89 0.06
CA ARG A 102 -8.38 -9.47 -0.96
C ARG A 102 -9.85 -9.23 -0.59
N LEU A 103 -10.22 -9.57 0.64
CA LEU A 103 -11.58 -9.44 1.17
C LEU A 103 -11.97 -7.99 1.51
N VAL A 104 -11.01 -7.20 1.99
CA VAL A 104 -11.19 -5.79 2.38
C VAL A 104 -10.13 -4.96 1.67
N ALA A 105 -10.37 -4.66 0.40
CA ALA A 105 -9.45 -3.89 -0.42
C ALA A 105 -9.35 -2.43 0.08
N PRO A 106 -8.17 -1.96 0.55
CA PRO A 106 -8.01 -0.59 1.02
C PRO A 106 -8.20 0.44 -0.11
N VAL A 107 -7.89 0.03 -1.35
CA VAL A 107 -8.16 0.80 -2.57
C VAL A 107 -9.15 0.00 -3.44
N PRO A 108 -10.46 0.22 -3.27
CA PRO A 108 -11.49 -0.62 -3.91
C PRO A 108 -11.72 -0.29 -5.39
N LEU A 109 -11.26 0.88 -5.85
CA LEU A 109 -11.47 1.38 -7.21
C LEU A 109 -10.25 2.18 -7.69
N VAL A 110 -9.77 1.88 -8.89
CA VAL A 110 -8.70 2.60 -9.57
C VAL A 110 -9.22 3.11 -10.90
N MET A 111 -9.05 4.41 -11.17
CA MET A 111 -9.57 5.06 -12.38
C MET A 111 -8.46 5.71 -13.20
N ARG A 112 -8.67 5.75 -14.52
CA ARG A 112 -7.86 6.49 -15.50
C ARG A 112 -8.79 7.15 -16.51
N LYS A 113 -8.34 8.25 -17.12
CA LYS A 113 -9.02 8.87 -18.25
C LYS A 113 -8.16 8.68 -19.50
N THR A 114 -8.74 8.22 -20.60
CA THR A 114 -8.03 8.10 -21.87
C THR A 114 -7.65 9.49 -22.38
N VAL A 115 -6.41 9.64 -22.82
CA VAL A 115 -5.89 10.92 -23.38
C VAL A 115 -5.98 10.96 -24.91
N GLU A 116 -6.18 9.81 -25.54
CA GLU A 116 -6.38 9.62 -26.97
C GLU A 116 -7.26 8.38 -27.20
N ASP A 117 -7.74 8.22 -28.43
CA ASP A 117 -8.48 7.03 -28.84
C ASP A 117 -7.56 5.80 -28.70
N THR A 118 -8.03 4.76 -28.01
CA THR A 118 -7.22 3.58 -27.69
C THR A 118 -8.02 2.30 -27.81
N ALA A 119 -7.39 1.15 -27.58
CA ALA A 119 -8.06 -0.13 -27.48
C ALA A 119 -7.58 -0.90 -26.26
N ILE A 120 -8.52 -1.47 -25.49
CA ILE A 120 -8.24 -2.38 -24.38
C ILE A 120 -8.85 -3.73 -24.73
N ASP A 121 -8.04 -4.78 -24.75
CA ASP A 121 -8.46 -6.14 -25.09
C ASP A 121 -9.26 -6.21 -26.41
N GLY A 122 -8.80 -5.50 -27.44
CA GLY A 122 -9.46 -5.43 -28.75
C GLY A 122 -10.71 -4.54 -28.82
N HIS A 123 -11.14 -3.92 -27.71
CA HIS A 123 -12.29 -3.03 -27.68
C HIS A 123 -11.85 -1.57 -27.83
N TYR A 124 -12.43 -0.87 -28.81
CA TYR A 124 -12.18 0.56 -29.02
C TYR A 124 -12.74 1.40 -27.87
N ILE A 125 -11.92 2.33 -27.37
CA ILE A 125 -12.26 3.28 -26.31
C ILE A 125 -11.91 4.69 -26.80
N PRO A 126 -12.90 5.59 -26.91
CA PRO A 126 -12.63 6.97 -27.30
C PRO A 126 -11.72 7.70 -26.32
N SER A 127 -11.02 8.72 -26.81
CA SER A 127 -10.42 9.77 -25.98
C SER A 127 -11.44 10.38 -25.01
N ASP A 128 -10.94 10.91 -23.89
CA ASP A 128 -11.74 11.54 -22.83
C ASP A 128 -12.70 10.57 -22.09
N THR A 129 -12.47 9.26 -22.19
CA THR A 129 -13.27 8.22 -21.53
C THR A 129 -12.69 7.84 -20.17
N LEU A 130 -13.54 7.77 -19.15
CA LEU A 130 -13.16 7.25 -17.83
C LEU A 130 -13.19 5.72 -17.85
N VAL A 131 -12.06 5.11 -17.50
CA VAL A 131 -11.88 3.66 -17.38
C VAL A 131 -11.58 3.32 -15.93
N ALA A 132 -12.21 2.26 -15.42
CA ALA A 132 -12.16 1.87 -14.02
C ALA A 132 -11.80 0.39 -13.87
N ILE A 133 -10.96 0.08 -12.88
CA ILE A 133 -10.69 -1.28 -12.39
C ILE A 133 -11.15 -1.33 -10.93
N THR A 134 -11.92 -2.35 -10.57
CA THR A 134 -12.56 -2.47 -9.26
C THR A 134 -12.03 -3.70 -8.50
N PRO A 135 -10.89 -3.62 -7.78
CA PRO A 135 -10.41 -4.72 -6.93
C PRO A 135 -11.50 -5.27 -5.99
N ALA A 136 -12.35 -4.41 -5.42
CA ALA A 136 -13.45 -4.82 -4.55
C ALA A 136 -14.49 -5.74 -5.21
N VAL A 137 -14.52 -5.82 -6.54
CA VAL A 137 -15.36 -6.76 -7.29
C VAL A 137 -14.50 -7.90 -7.86
N ASN A 138 -13.36 -7.55 -8.47
CA ASN A 138 -12.49 -8.51 -9.15
C ASN A 138 -11.97 -9.60 -8.20
N HIS A 139 -11.73 -9.25 -6.94
CA HIS A 139 -11.30 -10.18 -5.90
C HIS A 139 -12.37 -11.22 -5.49
N PHE A 140 -13.60 -11.10 -6.01
CA PHE A 140 -14.72 -12.01 -5.73
C PHE A 140 -15.24 -12.75 -6.97
N VAL A 141 -14.59 -12.55 -8.12
CA VAL A 141 -14.94 -13.22 -9.39
C VAL A 141 -14.70 -14.73 -9.25
N ARG A 142 -15.77 -15.54 -9.38
CA ARG A 142 -15.76 -16.99 -9.10
C ARG A 142 -14.96 -17.80 -10.11
N GLU A 143 -14.73 -17.23 -11.29
CA GLU A 143 -13.89 -17.78 -12.36
C GLU A 143 -12.39 -17.75 -11.98
N VAL A 144 -12.00 -16.83 -11.10
CA VAL A 144 -10.61 -16.64 -10.65
C VAL A 144 -10.41 -17.18 -9.23
N TRP A 145 -11.39 -16.98 -8.34
CA TRP A 145 -11.31 -17.30 -6.92
C TRP A 145 -12.28 -18.42 -6.56
N HIS A 146 -11.76 -19.51 -6.01
CA HIS A 146 -12.60 -20.57 -5.44
C HIS A 146 -13.08 -20.14 -4.05
N ASN A 147 -14.40 -20.19 -3.80
CA ASN A 147 -15.02 -19.75 -2.55
C ASN A 147 -14.61 -18.31 -2.14
N PRO A 148 -14.83 -17.31 -3.01
CA PRO A 148 -14.30 -15.95 -2.83
C PRO A 148 -14.75 -15.25 -1.54
N ASP A 149 -15.82 -15.74 -0.91
CA ASP A 149 -16.37 -15.19 0.32
C ASP A 149 -15.68 -15.75 1.58
N ARG A 150 -14.78 -16.72 1.43
CA ARG A 150 -14.02 -17.37 2.52
C ARG A 150 -12.66 -16.70 2.70
N PHE A 151 -12.18 -16.69 3.95
CA PHE A 151 -10.79 -16.38 4.30
C PHE A 151 -10.03 -17.70 4.43
N ASP A 152 -9.09 -17.98 3.52
CA ASP A 152 -8.26 -19.20 3.51
C ASP A 152 -6.87 -19.04 2.85
#